data_AF-A0A2V1CPK0-F1
#
_entry.id   AF-A0A2V1CPK0-F1
#
_cell.length_a   1.000
_cell.length_b   1.000
_cell.length_c   1.000
_cell.angle_alpha   90.00
_cell.angle_beta   90.00
_cell.angle_gamma   90.00
#
_symmetry.space_group_name_H-M   'P 1'
#
loop_
_entity.id
_entity.type
_entity.pdbx_description
1 polymer ?
#
loop_
_entity_poly.entity_id
_entity_poly.type
_entity_poly.pdbx_seq_one_letter_code
_entity_poly.pdbx_strand_id
1 'polypeptide(L)'
;MPILNPAFIIHAILELPASLNFFFRPNDQLSSPAPQAHALIRQYAVLLMSLNIVALIFAFRPVDETSRRVAGALAVYHAAPLVRAVRRIASQEEGYGKGLGEPWVHAVVHAGALGALGWLFVGW
;
A
#
# COMPACT_ATOMS: atom_id res chain seq x y z
N MET A 1 -1.98 15.72 22.94
CA MET A 1 -2.50 14.45 22.39
C MET A 1 -1.39 13.83 21.56
N PRO A 2 -1.19 12.50 21.56
CA PRO A 2 -0.01 11.92 20.92
C PRO A 2 0.03 12.35 19.46
N ILE A 3 1.18 12.88 19.07
CA ILE A 3 1.44 13.43 17.73
C ILE A 3 1.45 12.32 16.67
N LEU A 4 1.52 11.05 17.12
CA LEU A 4 1.68 9.87 16.28
C LEU A 4 0.33 9.25 15.88
N ASN A 5 0.02 9.24 14.59
CA ASN A 5 -1.16 8.57 14.05
C ASN A 5 -0.80 7.19 13.45
N PRO A 6 -1.21 6.08 14.08
CA PRO A 6 -0.79 4.74 13.66
C PRO A 6 -1.32 4.34 12.28
N ALA A 7 -2.47 4.85 11.82
CA ALA A 7 -3.01 4.50 10.51
C ALA A 7 -2.09 4.96 9.38
N PHE A 8 -1.56 6.19 9.47
CA PHE A 8 -0.60 6.73 8.51
C PHE A 8 0.78 6.07 8.62
N ILE A 9 1.21 5.68 9.82
CA ILE A 9 2.45 4.93 10.01
C ILE A 9 2.37 3.55 9.37
N ILE A 10 1.25 2.83 9.55
CA ILE A 10 1.02 1.53 8.91
C ILE A 10 1.11 1.66 7.39
N HIS A 11 0.44 2.66 6.80
CA HIS A 11 0.55 2.95 5.37
C HIS A 11 2.01 3.16 4.94
N ALA A 12 2.73 4.05 5.64
CA ALA A 12 4.11 4.40 5.30
C ALA A 12 5.06 3.19 5.39
N ILE A 13 4.93 2.36 6.42
CA ILE A 13 5.78 1.17 6.61
C ILE A 13 5.54 0.13 5.50
N LEU A 14 4.29 -0.02 5.04
CA LEU A 14 3.97 -0.98 3.98
C LEU A 14 4.40 -0.49 2.60
N GLU A 15 4.07 0.75 2.27
CA GLU A 15 4.24 1.26 0.91
C GLU A 15 5.66 1.78 0.66
N LEU A 16 6.46 2.12 1.69
CA LEU A 16 7.85 2.55 1.50
C LEU A 16 8.72 1.45 0.87
N PRO A 17 8.82 0.23 1.43
CA PRO A 17 9.57 -0.85 0.79
C PRO A 17 8.98 -1.24 -0.56
N ALA A 18 7.66 -1.21 -0.73
CA ALA A 18 7.02 -1.47 -2.02
C ALA A 18 7.42 -0.45 -3.10
N SER A 19 7.37 0.84 -2.77
CA SER A 19 7.78 1.92 -3.68
C SER A 19 9.26 1.81 -4.07
N LEU A 20 10.15 1.51 -3.11
CA LEU A 20 11.58 1.29 -3.41
C LEU A 20 11.77 0.07 -4.31
N ASN A 21 11.03 -1.02 -4.05
CA ASN A 21 11.08 -2.23 -4.88
C ASN A 21 10.62 -1.94 -6.32
N PHE A 22 9.50 -1.23 -6.50
CA PHE A 22 9.00 -0.86 -7.84
C PHE A 22 10.00 0.02 -8.59
N PHE A 23 10.67 0.94 -7.88
CA PHE A 23 11.62 1.86 -8.49
C PHE A 23 12.91 1.16 -8.95
N PHE A 24 13.52 0.39 -8.04
CA PHE A 24 14.84 -0.23 -8.26
C PHE A 24 14.77 -1.58 -8.97
N ARG A 25 13.65 -2.31 -8.86
CA ARG A 25 13.47 -3.66 -9.42
C ARG A 25 12.22 -3.78 -10.29
N PRO A 26 12.07 -2.98 -11.36
CA PRO A 26 10.87 -3.01 -12.19
C PRO A 26 10.68 -4.33 -12.97
N ASN A 27 11.75 -5.09 -13.21
CA ASN A 27 11.68 -6.42 -13.84
C ASN A 27 10.89 -7.44 -13.01
N ASP A 28 10.91 -7.29 -11.68
CA ASP A 28 10.33 -8.27 -10.75
C ASP A 28 8.82 -8.06 -10.54
N GLN A 29 8.25 -6.99 -11.12
CA GLN A 29 6.87 -6.58 -10.85
C GLN A 29 5.82 -7.27 -11.74
N LEU A 30 6.27 -7.96 -12.78
CA LEU A 30 5.44 -8.67 -13.75
C LEU A 30 5.90 -10.12 -13.86
N SER A 31 4.99 -11.02 -14.26
CA SER A 31 5.29 -12.45 -14.43
C SER A 31 6.29 -12.74 -15.56
N SER A 32 6.48 -11.78 -16.46
CA SER A 32 7.49 -11.78 -17.51
C SER A 32 8.08 -10.38 -17.65
N PRO A 33 9.40 -10.24 -17.83
CA PRO A 33 10.03 -8.94 -18.03
C PRO A 33 9.39 -8.19 -19.21
N ALA A 34 8.90 -6.97 -18.96
CA ALA A 34 8.29 -6.11 -19.96
C ALA A 34 8.95 -4.72 -19.93
N PRO A 35 10.09 -4.52 -20.63
CA PRO A 35 10.86 -3.28 -20.58
C PRO A 35 10.03 -2.03 -20.90
N GLN A 36 9.05 -2.14 -21.79
CA GLN A 36 8.12 -1.07 -22.14
C GLN A 36 7.27 -0.58 -20.95
N ALA A 37 7.05 -1.42 -19.92
CA ALA A 37 6.31 -1.05 -18.72
C ALA A 37 7.19 -0.41 -17.64
N HIS A 38 8.52 -0.46 -17.75
CA HIS A 38 9.43 0.02 -16.69
C HIS A 38 9.26 1.50 -16.37
N ALA A 39 9.02 2.34 -17.38
CA ALA A 39 8.77 3.77 -17.16
C ALA A 39 7.50 3.98 -16.31
N LEU A 40 6.42 3.26 -16.62
CA LEU A 40 5.16 3.32 -15.87
C LEU A 40 5.31 2.77 -14.45
N ILE A 41 6.01 1.66 -14.28
CA ILE A 41 6.27 1.05 -12.96
C ILE A 41 7.07 2.03 -12.08
N ARG A 42 8.11 2.67 -12.61
CA ARG A 42 8.89 3.67 -11.87
C ARG A 42 8.10 4.94 -11.59
N GLN A 43 7.25 5.39 -12.51
CA GLN A 43 6.35 6.52 -12.27
C GLN A 43 5.36 6.19 -11.14
N TYR A 44 4.81 4.98 -11.13
CA TYR A 44 3.94 4.50 -10.05
C TYR A 44 4.69 4.39 -8.71
N ALA A 45 5.96 3.97 -8.74
CA ALA A 45 6.83 3.97 -7.56
C ALA A 45 7.01 5.37 -6.97
N VAL A 46 7.27 6.38 -7.81
CA VAL A 46 7.41 7.78 -7.38
C VAL A 46 6.09 8.31 -6.82
N LEU A 47 4.95 7.98 -7.45
CA LEU A 47 3.63 8.33 -6.92
C LEU A 47 3.42 7.76 -5.52
N LEU A 48 3.75 6.48 -5.29
CA LEU A 48 3.67 5.86 -3.97
C LEU A 48 4.61 6.51 -2.95
N MET A 49 5.83 6.85 -3.35
CA MET A 49 6.75 7.60 -2.51
C MET A 49 6.17 8.96 -2.11
N SER A 50 5.54 9.68 -3.04
CA SER A 50 4.86 10.94 -2.74
C SER A 50 3.72 10.76 -1.75
N LEU A 51 2.89 9.72 -1.92
CA LEU A 51 1.81 9.40 -0.97
C LEU A 51 2.35 9.01 0.42
N ASN A 52 3.49 8.33 0.50
CA ASN A 52 4.16 8.05 1.76
C ASN A 52 4.65 9.30 2.47
N ILE A 53 5.21 10.26 1.74
CA ILE A 53 5.62 11.55 2.32
C ILE A 53 4.39 12.28 2.88
N VAL A 54 3.28 12.30 2.13
CA VAL A 54 2.00 12.84 2.61
C VAL A 54 1.56 12.10 3.88
N ALA A 55 1.55 10.77 3.89
CA ALA A 55 1.17 9.98 5.05
C ALA A 55 2.07 10.31 6.26
N LEU A 56 3.39 10.43 6.10
CA LEU A 56 4.30 10.81 7.18
C LEU A 56 4.00 12.21 7.73
N ILE A 57 3.67 13.20 6.89
CA ILE A 57 3.23 14.53 7.36
C ILE A 57 1.99 14.38 8.26
N PHE A 58 1.02 13.58 7.83
CA PHE A 58 -0.20 13.33 8.59
C PHE A 58 0.00 12.41 9.80
N ALA A 59 1.07 11.62 9.81
CA ALA A 59 1.43 10.75 10.92
C ALA A 59 1.96 11.52 12.12
N PHE A 60 2.52 12.72 11.93
CA PHE A 60 3.16 13.53 12.98
C PHE A 60 2.46 14.88 13.21
N ARG A 61 1.14 14.94 13.01
CA ARG A 61 0.34 16.14 13.28
C ARG A 61 -0.98 15.81 13.99
N PRO A 62 -1.60 16.78 14.66
CA PRO A 62 -2.95 16.61 15.20
C PRO A 62 -3.94 16.16 14.11
N VAL A 63 -4.85 15.25 14.47
CA VAL A 63 -5.91 14.79 13.57
C VAL A 63 -6.93 15.91 13.39
N ASP A 64 -7.21 16.26 12.14
CA ASP A 64 -8.26 17.19 11.75
C ASP A 64 -9.07 16.61 10.57
N GLU A 65 -10.01 17.41 10.08
CA GLU A 65 -10.86 17.03 8.95
C GLU A 65 -10.06 16.67 7.69
N THR A 66 -8.95 17.35 7.43
CA THR A 66 -8.07 17.04 6.30
C THR A 66 -7.40 15.69 6.51
N SER A 67 -6.93 15.39 7.72
CA SER A 67 -6.38 14.08 8.07
C SER A 67 -7.37 12.95 7.75
N ARG A 68 -8.65 13.13 8.08
CA ARG A 68 -9.69 12.13 7.78
C ARG A 68 -9.86 11.91 6.28
N ARG A 69 -9.97 12.98 5.50
CA ARG A 69 -10.14 12.92 4.04
C ARG A 69 -8.94 12.26 3.36
N VAL A 70 -7.72 12.59 3.79
CA VAL A 70 -6.50 11.97 3.29
C VAL A 70 -6.45 10.49 3.67
N ALA A 71 -6.84 10.12 4.90
CA ALA A 71 -6.94 8.73 5.29
C ALA A 71 -7.92 7.95 4.40
N GLY A 72 -9.09 8.52 4.10
CA GLY A 72 -10.06 7.94 3.18
C GLY A 72 -9.49 7.73 1.78
N ALA A 73 -8.78 8.72 1.24
CA ALA A 73 -8.13 8.60 -0.07
C ALA A 73 -7.07 7.49 -0.11
N LEU A 74 -6.23 7.38 0.94
CA LEU A 74 -5.24 6.32 1.05
C LEU A 74 -5.88 4.94 1.33
N ALA A 75 -7.03 4.89 2.00
CA ALA A 75 -7.78 3.65 2.21
C ALA A 75 -8.24 3.06 0.87
N VAL A 76 -8.74 3.90 -0.05
CA VAL A 76 -9.16 3.47 -1.40
C VAL A 76 -8.01 2.79 -2.15
N TYR A 77 -6.78 3.31 -2.01
CA TYR A 77 -5.61 2.68 -2.62
C TYR A 77 -5.45 1.22 -2.18
N HIS A 78 -5.57 0.92 -0.88
CA HIS A 78 -5.36 -0.43 -0.36
C HIS A 78 -6.46 -1.44 -0.72
N ALA A 79 -7.64 -0.97 -1.15
CA ALA A 79 -8.67 -1.86 -1.68
C ALA A 79 -8.20 -2.63 -2.92
N ALA A 80 -7.43 -1.98 -3.81
CA ALA A 80 -6.98 -2.62 -5.05
C ALA A 80 -5.94 -3.74 -4.81
N PRO A 81 -4.84 -3.54 -4.06
CA PRO A 81 -3.94 -4.63 -3.65
C PRO A 81 -4.64 -5.74 -2.88
N LEU A 82 -5.60 -5.42 -2.01
CA LEU A 82 -6.39 -6.42 -1.29
C LEU A 82 -7.20 -7.29 -2.26
N VAL A 83 -7.94 -6.68 -3.19
CA VAL A 83 -8.70 -7.41 -4.22
C VAL A 83 -7.78 -8.29 -5.06
N ARG A 84 -6.58 -7.79 -5.46
CA ARG A 84 -5.60 -8.60 -6.19
C ARG A 84 -5.13 -9.82 -5.36
N ALA A 85 -4.82 -9.62 -4.08
CA ALA A 85 -4.37 -10.70 -3.21
C ALA A 85 -5.47 -11.75 -2.98
N VAL A 86 -6.71 -11.31 -2.72
CA VAL A 86 -7.87 -12.20 -2.55
C VAL A 86 -8.16 -12.99 -3.81
N ARG A 87 -8.09 -12.36 -5.00
CA ARG A 87 -8.26 -13.07 -6.27
C ARG A 87 -7.22 -14.16 -6.48
N ARG A 88 -5.94 -13.89 -6.15
CA ARG A 88 -4.86 -14.89 -6.21
C ARG A 88 -5.07 -16.06 -5.24
N ILE A 89 -5.56 -15.78 -4.03
CA ILE A 89 -5.92 -16.82 -3.05
C ILE A 89 -7.07 -17.68 -3.61
N ALA A 90 -8.12 -17.04 -4.14
CA ALA A 90 -9.31 -17.71 -4.65
C ALA A 90 -9.04 -18.54 -5.92
N SER A 91 -8.11 -18.12 -6.77
CA SER A 91 -7.76 -18.82 -8.00
C SER A 91 -6.82 -20.01 -7.80
N GLN A 92 -6.32 -20.25 -6.58
CA GLN A 92 -5.32 -21.29 -6.28
C GLN A 92 -4.19 -21.28 -7.33
N GLU A 93 -3.65 -20.12 -7.68
CA GLU A 93 -2.51 -20.02 -8.60
C GLU A 93 -1.26 -20.68 -7.98
N GLU A 94 -1.18 -22.01 -8.12
CA GLU A 94 -0.05 -22.86 -7.78
C GLU A 94 1.07 -22.60 -8.79
N GLY A 95 1.92 -21.58 -8.59
CA GLY A 95 3.07 -21.48 -9.50
C GLY A 95 4.00 -20.30 -9.46
N TYR A 96 3.79 -19.25 -8.66
CA TYR A 96 4.70 -18.10 -8.68
C TYR A 96 5.17 -17.70 -7.29
N GLY A 97 6.47 -17.91 -7.03
CA GLY A 97 7.22 -17.19 -6.00
C GLY A 97 7.65 -18.02 -4.79
N LYS A 98 8.96 -18.08 -4.55
CA LYS A 98 9.62 -18.80 -3.46
C LYS A 98 9.24 -18.24 -2.08
N GLY A 99 8.31 -18.88 -1.37
CA GLY A 99 8.06 -18.62 0.04
C GLY A 99 6.64 -18.97 0.46
N LEU A 100 6.51 -19.73 1.55
CA LEU A 100 5.22 -20.07 2.15
C LEU A 100 4.47 -18.78 2.56
N GLY A 101 3.39 -18.42 1.87
CA GLY A 101 2.37 -17.47 2.39
C GLY A 101 2.27 -16.07 1.74
N GLU A 102 2.98 -15.77 0.65
CA GLU A 102 3.03 -14.41 0.05
C GLU A 102 1.64 -13.76 -0.21
N PRO A 103 0.64 -14.42 -0.83
CA PRO A 103 -0.66 -13.80 -1.09
C PRO A 103 -1.47 -13.52 0.19
N TRP A 104 -1.36 -14.39 1.20
CA TRP A 104 -2.05 -14.22 2.48
C TRP A 104 -1.45 -13.07 3.28
N VAL A 105 -0.12 -12.95 3.31
CA VAL A 105 0.55 -11.81 3.94
C VAL A 105 0.10 -10.51 3.27
N HIS A 106 0.12 -10.46 1.93
CA HIS A 106 -0.35 -9.29 1.18
C HIS A 106 -1.82 -8.96 1.50
N ALA A 107 -2.70 -9.95 1.55
CA ALA A 107 -4.10 -9.75 1.91
C ALA A 107 -4.24 -9.18 3.34
N VAL A 108 -3.54 -9.77 4.33
CA VAL A 108 -3.63 -9.34 5.74
C VAL A 108 -3.08 -7.92 5.92
N VAL A 109 -1.91 -7.60 5.37
CA VAL A 109 -1.32 -6.27 5.56
C VAL A 109 -2.16 -5.18 4.89
N HIS A 110 -2.68 -5.43 3.68
CA HIS A 110 -3.53 -4.46 2.99
C HIS A 110 -4.93 -4.37 3.60
N ALA A 111 -5.49 -5.46 4.14
CA ALA A 111 -6.72 -5.41 4.92
C ALA A 111 -6.55 -4.61 6.21
N GLY A 112 -5.43 -4.80 6.92
CA GLY A 112 -5.09 -4.03 8.12
C GLY A 112 -4.93 -2.53 7.83
N ALA A 113 -4.21 -2.18 6.75
CA ALA A 113 -4.05 -0.79 6.33
C ALA A 113 -5.38 -0.16 5.89
N LEU A 114 -6.18 -0.88 5.09
CA LEU A 114 -7.52 -0.46 4.69
C LEU A 114 -8.41 -0.23 5.91
N GLY A 115 -8.41 -1.15 6.87
CA GLY A 115 -9.18 -1.05 8.11
C GLY A 115 -8.74 0.12 8.97
N ALA A 116 -7.43 0.32 9.17
CA ALA A 116 -6.90 1.40 10.00
C ALA A 116 -7.20 2.80 9.42
N LEU A 117 -6.93 2.99 8.12
CA LEU A 117 -7.20 4.25 7.42
C LEU A 117 -8.70 4.49 7.24
N GLY A 118 -9.47 3.43 6.94
CA GLY A 118 -10.93 3.48 6.83
C GLY A 118 -11.58 3.84 8.16
N TRP A 119 -11.11 3.26 9.27
CA TRP A 119 -11.55 3.63 10.61
C TRP A 119 -11.26 5.09 10.93
N LEU A 120 -10.07 5.59 10.60
CA LEU A 120 -9.75 7.01 10.79
C LEU A 120 -10.61 7.94 9.92
N PHE A 121 -11.01 7.49 8.74
CA PHE A 121 -11.88 8.25 7.85
C PHE A 121 -13.32 8.36 8.39
N VAL A 122 -13.88 7.26 8.89
CA VAL A 122 -15.27 7.22 9.40
C VAL A 122 -15.39 7.53 10.89
N GLY A 123 -14.27 7.49 11.62
CA GLY A 123 -14.19 7.75 13.05
C GLY A 123 -14.52 9.20 13.37
N TRP A 124 -15.42 9.37 14.33
CA TRP A 124 -15.95 10.66 14.80
C TRP A 124 -14.89 11.53 15.46
#